data_AF-A0A920THR2-F1
#
_entry.id   AF-A0A920THR2-F1
#
_cell.length_a   1.000
_cell.length_b   1.000
_cell.length_c   1.000
_cell.angle_alpha   90.00
_cell.angle_beta   90.00
_cell.angle_gamma   90.00
#
_symmetry.space_group_name_H-M   'P 1'
#
loop_
_entity.id
_entity.type
_entity.pdbx_description
1 polymer ?
#
loop_
_entity_poly.entity_id
_entity_poly.type
_entity_poly.pdbx_seq_one_letter_code
_entity_poly.pdbx_strand_id
1 'polypeptide(L)'
;MGDSQLTGMARQYVKTNPVVLRLREMSQLDDQKLFRFPVGVTFDNNGMLWVADYGSHRIQIYKKDAERLQPHELEPPLKSPKLNIN
;
A
#
# COMPACT_ATOMS: atom_id res chain seq x y z
N MET A 1 0.75 -7.42 -5.46
CA MET A 1 1.18 -7.32 -4.04
C MET A 1 0.83 -5.91 -3.62
N GLY A 2 -0.12 -5.78 -2.68
CA GLY A 2 -0.98 -4.60 -2.48
C GLY A 2 -2.40 -4.84 -3.02
N ASP A 3 -3.42 -4.29 -2.34
CA ASP A 3 -4.86 -4.30 -2.71
C ASP A 3 -5.68 -5.55 -2.32
N SER A 4 -5.45 -6.15 -1.15
CA SER A 4 -6.23 -7.33 -0.68
C SER A 4 -6.27 -8.53 -1.63
N GLN A 5 -5.23 -8.69 -2.44
CA GLN A 5 -5.09 -9.87 -3.27
C GLN A 5 -4.84 -11.11 -2.40
N LEU A 6 -5.40 -12.26 -2.81
CA LEU A 6 -5.17 -13.51 -2.09
C LEU A 6 -3.73 -13.97 -2.25
N THR A 7 -3.18 -14.52 -1.18
CA THR A 7 -1.96 -15.32 -1.23
C THR A 7 -2.16 -16.54 -2.14
N GLY A 8 -1.08 -17.12 -2.65
CA GLY A 8 -1.15 -18.28 -3.56
C GLY A 8 -1.98 -19.44 -2.99
N MET A 9 -1.82 -19.75 -1.70
CA MET A 9 -2.59 -20.78 -1.00
C MET A 9 -4.08 -20.42 -0.85
N ALA A 10 -4.39 -19.17 -0.45
CA ALA A 10 -5.77 -18.73 -0.33
C ALA A 10 -6.48 -18.72 -1.70
N ARG A 11 -5.75 -18.40 -2.77
CA ARG A 11 -6.26 -18.46 -4.15
C ARG A 11 -6.60 -19.89 -4.57
N GLN A 12 -5.78 -20.87 -4.17
CA GLN A 12 -6.04 -22.28 -4.42
C GLN A 12 -7.28 -22.76 -3.67
N TYR A 13 -7.40 -22.41 -2.38
CA TYR A 13 -8.58 -22.76 -1.57
C TYR A 13 -9.87 -22.19 -2.15
N VAL A 14 -9.88 -20.90 -2.50
CA VAL A 14 -11.05 -20.26 -3.12
C VAL A 14 -11.40 -20.94 -4.44
N LYS A 15 -10.42 -21.31 -5.28
CA LYS A 15 -10.68 -22.05 -6.53
C LYS A 15 -11.30 -23.42 -6.33
N THR A 16 -11.03 -24.09 -5.21
CA THR A 16 -11.55 -25.44 -4.92
C THR A 16 -12.99 -25.45 -4.42
N ASN A 17 -13.53 -24.31 -3.97
CA ASN A 17 -14.88 -24.23 -3.40
C ASN A 17 -15.75 -23.18 -4.14
N PRO A 18 -16.75 -23.60 -4.95
CA PRO A 18 -17.58 -22.69 -5.73
C PRO A 18 -18.45 -21.76 -4.87
N VAL A 19 -18.81 -22.17 -3.65
CA VAL A 19 -19.59 -21.32 -2.72
C VAL A 19 -18.74 -20.13 -2.26
N VAL A 20 -17.47 -20.40 -1.91
CA VAL A 20 -16.55 -19.35 -1.46
C VAL A 20 -16.25 -18.37 -2.60
N LEU A 21 -16.13 -18.86 -3.83
CA LEU A 21 -16.01 -18.01 -5.04
C LEU A 21 -17.22 -17.07 -5.19
N ARG A 22 -18.44 -17.62 -5.12
CA ARG A 22 -19.67 -16.85 -5.28
C ARG A 22 -19.82 -15.78 -4.21
N LEU A 23 -19.60 -16.13 -2.93
CA LEU A 23 -19.67 -15.17 -1.82
C LEU A 23 -18.66 -14.04 -1.98
N ARG A 24 -17.47 -14.35 -2.50
CA ARG A 24 -16.42 -13.36 -2.73
C ARG A 24 -16.76 -12.43 -3.90
N GLU A 25 -17.31 -12.96 -4.98
CA GLU A 25 -17.77 -12.17 -6.13
C GLU A 25 -18.92 -11.23 -5.75
N MET A 26 -19.82 -11.69 -4.88
CA MET A 26 -20.96 -10.90 -4.39
C MET A 26 -20.57 -9.85 -3.33
N SER A 27 -19.33 -9.89 -2.82
CA SER A 27 -18.84 -8.93 -1.84
C SER A 27 -18.19 -7.72 -2.51
N GLN A 28 -18.39 -6.52 -1.96
CA GLN A 28 -17.66 -5.33 -2.42
C GLN A 28 -16.19 -5.43 -1.97
N LEU A 29 -15.32 -5.79 -2.93
CA LEU A 29 -13.90 -5.98 -2.68
C LEU A 29 -13.12 -4.66 -2.66
N ASP A 30 -13.70 -3.55 -3.13
CA ASP A 30 -13.03 -2.25 -3.17
C ASP A 30 -12.72 -1.71 -1.77
N ASP A 31 -13.63 -1.90 -0.81
CA ASP A 31 -13.40 -1.59 0.60
C ASP A 31 -12.28 -2.44 1.21
N GLN A 32 -12.06 -3.64 0.67
CA GLN A 32 -10.93 -4.44 1.09
C GLN A 32 -9.62 -3.85 0.56
N LYS A 33 -9.58 -3.11 -0.55
CA LYS A 33 -8.32 -2.54 -1.05
C LYS A 33 -7.80 -1.40 -0.18
N LEU A 34 -8.70 -0.68 0.48
CA LEU A 34 -8.39 0.48 1.31
C LEU A 34 -7.78 0.09 2.66
N PHE A 35 -6.87 0.91 3.18
CA PHE A 35 -6.42 0.82 4.57
C PHE A 35 -7.54 1.27 5.51
N ARG A 36 -7.69 0.59 6.65
CA ARG A 36 -8.69 0.98 7.67
C ARG A 36 -8.05 1.61 8.89
N PHE A 37 -6.94 1.06 9.38
CA PHE A 37 -6.19 1.63 10.50
C PHE A 37 -4.75 1.12 10.48
N PRO A 38 -3.90 1.68 9.60
CA PRO A 38 -2.50 1.28 9.52
C PRO A 38 -1.73 1.80 10.75
N VAL A 39 -1.05 0.91 11.45
CA VAL A 39 -0.34 1.22 12.72
C VAL A 39 1.18 1.18 12.58
N GLY A 40 1.70 0.63 11.48
CA GLY A 40 3.13 0.51 11.28
C GLY A 40 3.50 0.23 9.83
N VAL A 41 4.68 0.73 9.45
CA VAL A 41 5.29 0.53 8.14
C VAL A 41 6.78 0.23 8.29
N THR A 42 7.31 -0.65 7.44
CA THR A 42 8.75 -0.91 7.36
C THR A 42 9.15 -1.33 5.95
N PHE A 43 10.43 -1.20 5.62
CA PHE A 43 11.00 -1.75 4.38
C PHE A 43 11.82 -3.00 4.69
N ASP A 44 11.76 -3.98 3.79
CA ASP A 44 12.72 -5.08 3.81
C ASP A 44 13.95 -4.81 2.95
N ASN A 45 14.94 -5.70 3.04
CA ASN A 45 16.20 -5.59 2.28
C ASN A 45 16.00 -5.68 0.76
N ASN A 46 14.84 -6.12 0.29
CA ASN A 46 14.47 -6.21 -1.13
C ASN A 46 13.69 -4.96 -1.59
N GLY A 47 13.56 -3.94 -0.73
CA GLY A 47 12.83 -2.71 -1.03
C GLY A 47 11.31 -2.87 -1.04
N MET A 48 10.77 -3.96 -0.49
CA MET A 48 9.32 -4.11 -0.33
C MET A 48 8.86 -3.34 0.90
N LEU A 49 7.75 -2.61 0.76
CA LEU A 49 7.08 -1.90 1.83
C LEU A 49 6.07 -2.83 2.50
N TRP A 50 6.27 -3.08 3.79
CA TRP A 50 5.37 -3.84 4.64
C TRP A 50 4.52 -2.88 5.45
N VAL A 51 3.20 -3.08 5.46
CA VAL A 51 2.22 -2.27 6.18
C VAL A 51 1.38 -3.15 7.09
N ALA A 52 1.37 -2.85 8.39
CA ALA A 52 0.48 -3.49 9.36
C ALA A 52 -0.84 -2.70 9.44
N ASP A 53 -1.90 -3.21 8.81
CA ASP A 53 -3.23 -2.61 8.78
C ASP A 53 -4.11 -3.25 9.86
N TYR A 54 -4.05 -2.69 11.07
CA TYR A 54 -4.72 -3.21 12.26
C TYR A 54 -6.23 -3.26 12.08
N GLY A 55 -6.81 -2.22 11.46
CA GLY A 55 -8.27 -2.13 11.23
C GLY A 55 -8.81 -3.18 10.27
N SER A 56 -7.93 -3.82 9.49
CA SER A 56 -8.27 -4.92 8.58
C SER A 56 -7.70 -6.26 9.04
N HIS A 57 -7.08 -6.31 10.24
CA HIS A 57 -6.39 -7.50 10.79
C HIS A 57 -5.44 -8.19 9.80
N ARG A 58 -4.68 -7.41 9.03
CA ARG A 58 -3.83 -7.93 7.95
C ARG A 58 -2.50 -7.23 7.85
N ILE A 59 -1.60 -7.85 7.08
CA ILE A 59 -0.35 -7.25 6.60
C ILE A 59 -0.47 -7.10 5.09
N GLN A 60 -0.17 -5.90 4.56
CA GLN A 60 -0.09 -5.65 3.12
C GLN A 60 1.37 -5.37 2.73
N ILE A 61 1.83 -6.00 1.66
CA ILE A 61 3.19 -5.86 1.14
C ILE A 61 3.09 -5.22 -0.24
N TYR A 62 3.78 -4.11 -0.44
CA TYR A 62 3.84 -3.37 -1.70
C TYR A 62 5.26 -3.39 -2.25
N LYS A 63 5.38 -3.61 -3.55
CA LYS A 63 6.63 -3.30 -4.26
C LYS A 63 6.59 -1.82 -4.63
N LYS A 64 7.54 -1.04 -4.12
CA LYS A 64 7.60 0.39 -4.42
C LYS A 64 8.33 0.59 -5.74
N ASP A 65 7.60 0.89 -6.81
CA ASP A 65 8.18 1.38 -8.07
C ASP A 65 8.48 2.88 -7.93
N ALA A 66 9.24 3.26 -6.89
CA ALA A 66 9.66 4.64 -6.72
C ALA A 66 10.98 4.86 -7.43
N GLU A 67 10.93 5.68 -8.47
CA GLU A 67 12.12 6.28 -9.04
C GLU A 67 12.67 7.30 -8.05
N ARG A 68 13.93 7.13 -7.66
CA ARG A 68 14.59 8.06 -6.74
C ARG A 68 14.95 9.32 -7.53
N LEU A 69 14.21 10.40 -7.26
CA LEU A 69 14.54 11.71 -7.81
C LEU A 69 15.96 12.10 -7.41
N GLN A 70 16.75 12.50 -8.40
CA GLN A 70 18.07 13.04 -8.24
C GLN A 70 18.00 14.49 -7.73
N PRO A 71 19.06 15.00 -7.09
CA PRO A 71 19.06 16.37 -6.56
C PRO A 71 18.74 17.46 -7.58
N HIS A 72 18.98 17.21 -8.88
CA HIS A 72 18.69 18.15 -9.97
C HIS A 72 17.24 18.11 -10.45
N GLU A 73 16.47 17.09 -10.05
CA GLU A 73 15.03 16.96 -10.33
C GLU A 73 14.17 17.55 -9.20
N LEU A 74 14.82 17.94 -8.09
CA LEU A 74 14.17 18.60 -6.96
C LEU A 74 14.26 20.12 -7.15
N GLU A 75 13.13 20.80 -7.02
CA GLU A 75 13.09 22.26 -6.96
C GLU A 75 14.00 22.76 -5.82
N PRO A 76 14.87 23.75 -6.08
CA PRO A 76 15.72 24.31 -5.04
C PRO A 76 14.86 24.96 -3.95
N PRO A 77 15.34 24.97 -2.68
CA PRO A 77 14.61 25.60 -1.59
C PRO A 77 14.34 27.07 -1.91
N LEU A 78 13.07 27.47 -1.81
CA LEU A 78 12.63 28.84 -2.08
C LEU A 78 13.35 29.81 -1.14
N LYS A 79 14.31 30.57 -1.68
CA LYS A 79 14.93 31.70 -0.99
C LYS A 79 14.05 32.93 -1.17
N SER A 80 12.92 33.02 -0.46
CA SER A 80 12.26 34.31 -0.27
C SER A 80 12.88 34.99 0.95
N PRO A 81 13.78 35.98 0.79
CA PRO A 81 14.09 36.87 1.90
C PRO A 81 12.80 37.60 2.25
N LYS A 82 12.37 37.53 3.52
CA LYS A 82 11.27 38.39 3.98
C LYS A 82 11.70 39.85 3.76
N LEU A 83 10.84 40.64 3.14
CA LEU A 83 11.01 42.08 3.03
C LEU A 83 11.23 42.64 4.45
N ASN A 84 12.45 43.09 4.75
CA ASN A 84 12.69 43.90 5.93
C ASN A 84 12.11 45.28 5.63
N ILE A 85 10.97 45.56 6.24
CA ILE A 85 10.41 46.90 6.35
C ILE A 85 11.33 47.72 7.26
N ASN A 86 11.95 48.75 6.67
CA ASN A 86 12.69 49.81 7.38
C ASN A 86 11.74 50.65 8.24
#